data_AF-A0A126QN97-F1
#
_entry.id   AF-A0A126QN97-F1
#
_cell.length_a   1.000
_cell.length_b   1.000
_cell.length_c   1.000
_cell.angle_alpha   90.00
_cell.angle_beta   90.00
_cell.angle_gamma   90.00
#
_symmetry.space_group_name_H-M   'P 1'
#
loop_
_entity.id
_entity.type
_entity.pdbx_description
1 polymer ?
#
loop_
_entity_poly.entity_id
_entity_poly.type
_entity_poly.pdbx_seq_one_letter_code
_entity_poly.pdbx_strand_id
1 'polypeptide(L)'
;MHETSLGGTLRDYLTGEEIDETTFEEFRQLLARLLVEEKGYPKDRLKAKVPLKYCVEGEEYERIIDLVLYDGDGRPQFIVMFCAGEVATFERETVCAARLVDGGPVAYALVTDTMDATLLDVRTGDELARGMNAVPEYDRLMEMVEAARITPLTEEQREKQTRVFHAYCGFVCGDHCEVSLPPMPPIPPKK
;
A
#
# COMPACT_ATOMS: atom_id res chain seq x y z
N MET A 1 -10.92 3.44 12.40
CA MET A 1 -10.20 4.49 13.18
C MET A 1 -9.94 5.65 12.23
N HIS A 2 -10.06 6.90 12.66
CA HIS A 2 -9.77 8.06 11.78
C HIS A 2 -8.38 8.60 12.11
N GLU A 3 -7.68 9.12 11.11
CA GLU A 3 -6.45 9.88 11.35
C GLU A 3 -6.81 11.12 12.16
N THR A 4 -6.02 11.44 13.18
CA THR A 4 -6.24 12.64 13.99
C THR A 4 -4.90 13.24 14.37
N SER A 5 -4.76 14.55 14.23
CA SER A 5 -3.58 15.27 14.71
C SER A 5 -3.50 15.17 16.24
N LEU A 6 -2.31 14.87 16.75
CA LEU A 6 -2.03 14.80 18.18
C LEU A 6 -1.49 16.13 18.73
N GLY A 7 -1.42 17.17 17.89
CA GLY A 7 -0.99 18.52 18.27
C GLY A 7 0.52 18.68 18.47
N GLY A 8 1.30 17.67 18.08
CA GLY A 8 2.76 17.65 18.11
C GLY A 8 3.39 17.54 16.72
N THR A 9 4.71 17.41 16.72
CA THR A 9 5.49 17.02 15.54
C THR A 9 6.38 15.85 15.93
N LEU A 10 6.62 14.97 14.97
CA LEU A 10 7.59 13.89 15.11
C LEU A 10 8.65 14.00 14.02
N ARG A 11 9.80 13.39 14.26
CA ARG A 11 10.86 13.29 13.25
C ARG A 11 10.67 12.02 12.44
N ASP A 12 10.42 12.16 11.15
CA ASP A 12 10.25 11.02 10.25
C ASP A 12 11.51 10.14 10.27
N TYR A 13 11.30 8.84 10.47
CA TYR A 13 12.38 7.90 10.63
C TYR A 13 13.20 7.75 9.36
N LEU A 14 12.58 7.75 8.18
CA LEU A 14 13.24 7.51 6.89
C LEU A 14 13.97 8.77 6.41
N THR A 15 13.30 9.93 6.39
CA THR A 15 13.84 11.18 5.83
C THR A 15 14.58 12.03 6.87
N GLY A 16 14.22 11.91 8.14
CA GLY A 16 14.74 12.76 9.21
C GLY A 16 14.13 14.16 9.28
N GLU A 17 13.08 14.43 8.49
CA GLU A 17 12.32 15.69 8.48
C GLU A 17 11.35 15.76 9.68
N GLU A 18 10.99 16.97 10.10
CA GLU A 18 9.91 17.18 11.07
C GLU A 18 8.56 17.19 10.35
N ILE A 19 7.63 16.36 10.82
CA ILE A 19 6.29 16.22 10.26
C ILE A 19 5.24 16.28 11.37
N ASP A 20 4.00 16.61 11.00
CA ASP A 20 2.88 16.61 11.94
C ASP A 20 2.68 15.22 12.55
N GLU A 21 2.49 15.19 13.86
CA GLU A 21 2.23 13.97 14.59
C GLU A 21 0.73 13.63 14.49
N THR A 22 0.42 12.50 13.85
CA THR A 22 -0.93 11.95 13.75
C THR A 22 -0.92 10.50 14.23
N THR A 23 -2.11 9.98 14.55
CA THR A 23 -2.27 8.57 14.92
C THR A 23 -1.75 7.61 13.84
N PHE A 24 -1.95 7.91 12.55
CA PHE A 24 -1.47 7.05 11.46
C PHE A 24 0.03 7.22 11.22
N GLU A 25 0.55 8.44 11.43
CA GLU A 25 1.98 8.68 11.35
C GLU A 25 2.76 7.85 12.38
N GLU A 26 2.30 7.77 13.63
CA GLU A 26 2.94 6.91 14.63
C GLU A 26 3.05 5.45 14.15
N PHE A 27 1.96 4.88 13.60
CA PHE A 27 1.99 3.52 13.07
C PHE A 27 2.92 3.36 11.88
N ARG A 28 2.91 4.32 10.94
CA ARG A 28 3.84 4.31 9.80
C ARG A 28 5.29 4.38 10.25
N GLN A 29 5.62 5.19 11.26
CA GLN A 29 6.96 5.28 11.84
C GLN A 29 7.39 3.95 12.47
N LEU A 30 6.50 3.31 13.24
CA LEU A 30 6.78 2.00 13.85
C LEU A 30 7.01 0.93 12.78
N LEU A 31 6.21 0.94 11.72
CA LEU A 31 6.36 0.00 10.62
C LEU A 31 7.66 0.20 9.85
N ALA A 32 8.06 1.46 9.59
CA ALA A 32 9.34 1.77 8.96
C ALA A 32 10.53 1.28 9.82
N ARG A 33 10.46 1.46 11.14
CA ARG A 33 11.48 0.94 12.07
C ARG A 33 11.52 -0.58 12.09
N LEU A 34 10.37 -1.25 12.16
CA LEU A 34 10.28 -2.72 12.10
C LEU A 34 10.99 -3.25 10.85
N LEU A 35 10.68 -2.68 9.68
CA LEU A 35 11.28 -3.12 8.43
C LEU A 35 12.80 -2.90 8.41
N VAL A 36 13.28 -1.74 8.84
CA VAL A 36 14.71 -1.40 8.77
C VAL A 36 15.52 -2.10 9.87
N GLU A 37 15.11 -1.96 11.12
CA GLU A 37 15.90 -2.36 12.29
C GLU A 37 15.81 -3.86 12.57
N GLU A 38 14.63 -4.46 12.36
CA GLU A 38 14.40 -5.88 12.68
C GLU A 38 14.41 -6.78 11.44
N LYS A 39 13.85 -6.32 10.32
CA LYS A 39 13.74 -7.13 9.09
C LYS A 39 14.86 -6.89 8.07
N GLY A 40 15.77 -5.96 8.36
CA GLY A 40 16.98 -5.73 7.57
C GLY A 40 16.77 -4.95 6.27
N TYR A 41 15.66 -4.21 6.12
CA TYR A 41 15.40 -3.46 4.90
C TYR A 41 16.34 -2.25 4.79
N PRO A 42 16.93 -2.00 3.62
CA PRO A 42 17.77 -0.83 3.40
C PRO A 42 16.94 0.46 3.50
N LYS A 43 17.23 1.26 4.52
CA LYS A 43 16.53 2.51 4.84
C LYS A 43 16.45 3.47 3.65
N ASP A 44 17.53 3.61 2.90
CA ASP A 44 17.67 4.49 1.74
C ASP A 44 16.85 4.04 0.52
N ARG A 45 16.33 2.81 0.53
CA ARG A 45 15.49 2.24 -0.53
C ARG A 45 14.02 2.18 -0.19
N LEU A 46 13.65 2.45 1.07
CA LEU A 46 12.26 2.60 1.48
C LEU A 46 11.82 4.05 1.30
N LYS A 47 10.71 4.26 0.60
CA LYS A 47 10.06 5.56 0.49
C LYS A 47 8.69 5.50 1.14
N ALA A 48 8.38 6.50 1.95
CA ALA A 48 7.07 6.66 2.55
C ALA A 48 6.15 7.53 1.70
N LYS A 49 4.83 7.38 1.92
CA LYS A 49 3.77 8.19 1.32
C LYS A 49 3.89 8.32 -0.20
N VAL A 50 4.05 7.19 -0.89
CA VAL A 50 4.17 7.18 -2.35
C VAL A 50 2.77 7.33 -2.96
N PRO A 51 2.50 8.39 -3.74
CA PRO A 51 1.19 8.56 -4.36
C PRO A 51 0.99 7.57 -5.51
N LEU A 52 -0.13 6.88 -5.52
CA LEU A 52 -0.64 6.11 -6.64
C LEU A 52 -1.76 6.91 -7.32
N LYS A 53 -1.43 7.54 -8.44
CA LYS A 53 -2.37 8.35 -9.23
C LYS A 53 -3.07 7.47 -10.28
N TYR A 54 -4.36 7.67 -10.45
CA TYR A 54 -5.15 6.91 -11.42
C TYR A 54 -6.36 7.69 -11.92
N CYS A 55 -6.82 7.36 -13.12
CA CYS A 55 -7.94 8.00 -13.77
C CYS A 55 -9.10 7.01 -13.96
N VAL A 56 -10.32 7.41 -13.61
CA VAL A 56 -11.56 6.67 -13.89
C VAL A 56 -12.56 7.61 -14.53
N GLU A 57 -13.05 7.26 -15.72
CA GLU A 57 -14.07 8.04 -16.44
C GLU A 57 -13.70 9.51 -16.68
N GLY A 58 -12.40 9.82 -16.76
CA GLY A 58 -11.88 11.17 -16.98
C GLY A 58 -11.65 11.99 -15.70
N GLU A 59 -11.91 11.41 -14.53
CA GLU A 59 -11.63 12.01 -13.23
C GLU A 59 -10.34 11.43 -12.65
N GLU A 60 -9.51 12.30 -12.07
CA GLU A 60 -8.21 11.94 -11.48
C GLU A 60 -8.35 11.70 -9.98
N TYR A 61 -7.68 10.66 -9.52
CA TYR A 61 -7.72 10.19 -8.15
C TYR A 61 -6.30 9.88 -7.67
N GLU A 62 -6.10 9.93 -6.35
CA GLU A 62 -4.82 9.62 -5.72
C GLU A 62 -5.02 8.78 -4.45
N ARG A 63 -4.32 7.65 -4.36
CA ARG A 63 -4.25 6.84 -3.14
C ARG A 63 -2.80 6.79 -2.66
N ILE A 64 -2.57 7.09 -1.39
CA ILE A 64 -1.23 7.00 -0.81
C ILE A 64 -0.90 5.54 -0.48
N ILE A 65 0.28 5.08 -0.89
CA ILE A 65 0.90 3.83 -0.45
C ILE A 65 1.87 4.17 0.70
N ASP A 66 1.70 3.53 1.85
CA ASP A 66 2.41 3.91 3.07
C ASP A 66 3.92 3.74 2.95
N LEU A 67 4.37 2.59 2.43
CA LEU A 67 5.78 2.31 2.18
C LEU A 67 5.97 1.55 0.86
N VAL A 68 6.98 1.94 0.09
CA VAL A 68 7.42 1.23 -1.12
C VAL A 68 8.92 0.99 -1.05
N LEU A 69 9.33 -0.26 -1.26
CA LEU A 69 10.72 -0.65 -1.42
C LEU A 69 11.11 -0.56 -2.90
N TYR A 70 12.22 0.10 -3.19
CA TYR A 70 12.80 0.18 -4.53
C TYR A 70 14.11 -0.60 -4.65
N ASP A 71 14.44 -1.06 -5.85
CA ASP A 71 15.78 -1.57 -6.16
C ASP A 71 16.77 -0.44 -6.47
N GLY A 72 18.01 -0.81 -6.81
CA GLY A 72 19.06 0.15 -7.19
C GLY A 72 18.79 0.92 -8.49
N ASP A 73 17.88 0.43 -9.34
CA ASP A 73 17.46 1.06 -10.60
C ASP A 73 16.20 1.92 -10.42
N GLY A 74 15.69 2.02 -9.19
CA GLY A 74 14.48 2.79 -8.87
C GLY A 74 13.18 2.11 -9.27
N ARG A 75 13.14 0.78 -9.44
CA ARG A 75 11.92 0.01 -9.69
C ARG A 75 11.32 -0.51 -8.39
N PRO A 76 9.99 -0.43 -8.21
CA PRO A 76 9.36 -0.94 -7.01
C PRO A 76 9.51 -2.46 -6.94
N GLN A 77 9.77 -2.99 -5.74
CA GLN A 77 9.95 -4.42 -5.48
C GLN A 77 8.88 -4.96 -4.53
N PHE A 78 8.35 -4.11 -3.65
CA PHE A 78 7.40 -4.47 -2.61
C PHE A 78 6.65 -3.24 -2.14
N ILE A 79 5.37 -3.40 -1.84
CA ILE A 79 4.56 -2.34 -1.21
C ILE A 79 4.02 -2.80 0.13
N VAL A 80 3.87 -1.87 1.05
CA VAL A 80 3.21 -2.08 2.33
C VAL A 80 2.12 -1.03 2.50
N MET A 81 0.91 -1.49 2.82
CA MET A 81 -0.23 -0.65 3.13
C MET A 81 -0.66 -0.86 4.58
N PHE A 82 -0.75 0.23 5.33
CA PHE A 82 -1.37 0.26 6.63
C PHE A 82 -2.89 0.35 6.48
N CYS A 83 -3.63 -0.37 7.32
CA CYS A 83 -5.08 -0.32 7.34
C CYS A 83 -5.62 -0.06 8.75
N ALA A 84 -6.56 0.88 8.84
CA ALA A 84 -7.27 1.22 10.06
C ALA A 84 -8.56 0.40 10.22
N GLY A 85 -8.45 -0.94 10.17
CA GLY A 85 -9.56 -1.89 10.21
C GLY A 85 -9.10 -3.34 10.08
N GLU A 86 -10.03 -4.24 9.75
CA GLU A 86 -9.70 -5.66 9.57
C GLU A 86 -8.86 -5.87 8.31
N VAL A 87 -7.64 -6.40 8.47
CA VAL A 87 -6.65 -6.62 7.41
C VAL A 87 -7.26 -7.27 6.15
N ALA A 88 -8.09 -8.29 6.33
CA ALA A 88 -8.73 -9.03 5.23
C ALA A 88 -9.59 -8.15 4.30
N THR A 89 -10.16 -7.06 4.83
CA THR A 89 -10.97 -6.12 4.05
C THR A 89 -10.13 -5.35 3.02
N PHE A 90 -8.84 -5.14 3.32
CA PHE A 90 -7.92 -4.31 2.54
C PHE A 90 -7.03 -5.12 1.60
N GLU A 91 -7.03 -6.45 1.69
CA GLU A 91 -6.18 -7.33 0.86
C GLU A 91 -6.39 -7.08 -0.63
N ARG A 92 -7.66 -6.98 -1.05
CA ARG A 92 -7.96 -6.79 -2.47
C ARG A 92 -7.54 -5.42 -2.98
N GLU A 93 -7.75 -4.36 -2.19
CA GLU A 93 -7.23 -3.01 -2.49
C GLU A 93 -5.71 -3.06 -2.65
N THR A 94 -5.03 -3.70 -1.70
CA THR A 94 -3.56 -3.80 -1.66
C THR A 94 -3.00 -4.54 -2.87
N VAL A 95 -3.60 -5.67 -3.27
CA VAL A 95 -3.23 -6.37 -4.52
C VAL A 95 -3.43 -5.47 -5.73
N CYS A 96 -4.51 -4.69 -5.78
CA CYS A 96 -4.75 -3.78 -6.89
C CYS A 96 -3.71 -2.65 -6.94
N ALA A 97 -3.39 -2.04 -5.81
CA ALA A 97 -2.36 -1.01 -5.70
C ALA A 97 -1.00 -1.56 -6.15
N ALA A 98 -0.63 -2.75 -5.69
CA ALA A 98 0.62 -3.43 -6.04
C ALA A 98 0.75 -3.73 -7.54
N ARG A 99 -0.37 -3.92 -8.25
CA ARG A 99 -0.40 -4.11 -9.70
C ARG A 99 -0.27 -2.81 -10.49
N LEU A 100 -0.73 -1.70 -9.89
CA LEU A 100 -0.85 -0.41 -10.54
C LEU A 100 0.32 0.54 -10.25
N VAL A 101 1.08 0.29 -9.18
CA VAL A 101 2.18 1.13 -8.69
C VAL A 101 3.11 1.60 -9.81
N ASP A 102 3.51 2.87 -9.72
CA ASP A 102 4.39 3.51 -10.68
C ASP A 102 5.76 2.81 -10.75
N GLY A 103 6.24 2.59 -11.96
CA GLY A 103 7.43 1.78 -12.23
C GLY A 103 7.13 0.30 -12.53
N GLY A 104 5.90 -0.15 -12.34
CA GLY A 104 5.41 -1.47 -12.75
C GLY A 104 4.92 -2.33 -11.58
N PRO A 105 4.17 -3.41 -11.88
CA PRO A 105 3.63 -4.29 -10.85
C PRO A 105 4.74 -4.93 -10.00
N VAL A 106 4.48 -5.10 -8.70
CA VAL A 106 5.35 -5.87 -7.80
C VAL A 106 4.83 -7.31 -7.63
N ALA A 107 5.69 -8.26 -7.25
CA ALA A 107 5.29 -9.65 -7.08
C ALA A 107 4.53 -9.91 -5.77
N TYR A 108 4.87 -9.16 -4.73
CA TYR A 108 4.36 -9.34 -3.38
C TYR A 108 3.96 -8.00 -2.79
N ALA A 109 2.99 -8.03 -1.88
CA ALA A 109 2.52 -6.87 -1.14
C ALA A 109 2.15 -7.27 0.27
N LEU A 110 2.23 -6.34 1.21
CA LEU A 110 1.81 -6.54 2.59
C LEU A 110 0.70 -5.55 2.94
N VAL A 111 -0.30 -6.05 3.64
CA VAL A 111 -1.30 -5.22 4.33
C VAL A 111 -1.27 -5.53 5.82
N THR A 112 -1.34 -4.50 6.66
CA THR A 112 -1.24 -4.67 8.12
C THR A 112 -1.93 -3.55 8.89
N ASP A 113 -2.52 -3.88 10.04
CA ASP A 113 -3.00 -2.92 11.04
C ASP A 113 -2.01 -2.76 12.20
N THR A 114 -0.78 -3.26 12.03
CA THR A 114 0.32 -3.41 13.02
C THR A 114 0.11 -4.45 14.12
N MET A 115 -1.06 -5.09 14.19
CA MET A 115 -1.37 -6.18 15.13
C MET A 115 -1.49 -7.53 14.41
N ASP A 116 -2.03 -7.53 13.20
CA ASP A 116 -2.08 -8.61 12.21
C ASP A 116 -1.49 -8.12 10.88
N ALA A 117 -1.11 -9.05 10.01
CA ALA A 117 -0.59 -8.73 8.69
C ALA A 117 -0.88 -9.88 7.71
N THR A 118 -1.13 -9.54 6.45
CA THR A 118 -1.27 -10.52 5.37
C THR A 118 -0.20 -10.24 4.31
N LEU A 119 0.64 -11.23 4.02
CA LEU A 119 1.54 -11.22 2.87
C LEU A 119 0.81 -11.82 1.65
N LEU A 120 0.74 -11.07 0.57
CA LEU A 120 -0.07 -11.38 -0.61
C LEU A 120 0.80 -11.71 -1.81
N ASP A 121 0.43 -12.75 -2.57
CA ASP A 121 0.91 -12.95 -3.94
C ASP A 121 0.12 -12.06 -4.89
N VAL A 122 0.77 -11.06 -5.47
CA VAL A 122 0.08 -10.06 -6.30
C VAL A 122 -0.38 -10.67 -7.64
N ARG A 123 0.29 -11.73 -8.10
CA ARG A 123 0.02 -12.37 -9.40
C ARG A 123 -1.30 -13.15 -9.33
N THR A 124 -1.49 -13.92 -8.27
CA THR A 124 -2.73 -14.70 -8.07
C THR A 124 -3.79 -13.92 -7.31
N GLY A 125 -3.36 -13.06 -6.39
CA GLY A 125 -4.21 -12.36 -5.43
C GLY A 125 -4.43 -13.14 -4.13
N ASP A 126 -3.69 -14.23 -3.90
CA ASP A 126 -3.87 -15.11 -2.75
C ASP A 126 -3.02 -14.67 -1.55
N GLU A 127 -3.50 -15.00 -0.35
CA GLU A 127 -2.72 -14.95 0.89
C GLU A 127 -1.62 -16.03 0.86
N LEU A 128 -0.38 -15.62 1.16
CA LEU A 128 0.77 -16.52 1.32
C LEU A 128 1.06 -16.84 2.78
N ALA A 129 0.85 -15.86 3.66
CA ALA A 129 1.08 -15.97 5.09
C ALA A 129 0.29 -14.88 5.82
N ARG A 130 -0.03 -15.16 7.09
CA ARG A 130 -0.78 -14.26 7.98
C ARG A 130 -0.12 -14.12 9.35
N GLY A 131 -0.44 -13.03 10.05
CA GLY A 131 0.14 -12.63 11.33
C GLY A 131 1.38 -11.77 11.13
N MET A 132 1.84 -11.10 12.19
CA MET A 132 3.05 -10.27 12.11
C MET A 132 4.33 -11.06 11.74
N ASN A 133 4.32 -12.38 11.90
CA ASN A 133 5.40 -13.24 11.41
C ASN A 133 5.42 -13.38 9.87
N ALA A 134 4.34 -13.00 9.18
CA ALA A 134 4.26 -12.97 7.72
C ALA A 134 5.09 -11.83 7.10
N VAL A 135 5.47 -10.82 7.88
CA VAL A 135 6.35 -9.74 7.43
C VAL A 135 7.72 -10.34 7.07
N PRO A 136 8.09 -10.37 5.78
CA PRO A 136 9.28 -11.09 5.35
C PRO A 136 10.55 -10.31 5.72
N GLU A 137 11.62 -11.03 6.04
CA GLU A 137 12.97 -10.45 6.08
C GLU A 137 13.38 -10.00 4.67
N TYR A 138 14.23 -8.97 4.60
CA TYR A 138 14.65 -8.37 3.33
C TYR A 138 15.25 -9.39 2.36
N ASP A 139 16.24 -10.16 2.81
CA ASP A 139 16.92 -11.15 1.96
C ASP A 139 15.94 -12.19 1.44
N ARG A 140 15.03 -12.66 2.30
CA ARG A 140 14.01 -13.63 1.92
C ARG A 140 13.01 -13.07 0.90
N LEU A 141 12.59 -11.82 1.07
CA LEU A 141 11.74 -11.13 0.10
C LEU A 141 12.44 -11.04 -1.27
N MET A 142 13.72 -10.66 -1.29
CA MET A 142 14.47 -10.53 -2.54
C MET A 142 14.62 -11.87 -3.27
N GLU A 143 14.90 -12.97 -2.56
CA GLU A 143 14.90 -14.32 -3.14
C GLU A 143 13.55 -14.67 -3.80
N MET A 144 12.44 -14.35 -3.11
CA MET A 144 11.10 -14.59 -3.62
C MET A 144 10.82 -13.75 -4.88
N VAL A 145 11.23 -12.48 -4.88
CA VAL A 145 11.06 -11.56 -6.00
C VAL A 145 11.88 -11.98 -7.21
N GLU A 146 13.13 -12.40 -7.03
CA GLU A 146 13.97 -12.93 -8.12
C GLU A 146 13.39 -14.20 -8.74
N ALA A 147 12.81 -15.07 -7.92
CA ALA A 147 12.13 -16.28 -8.39
C ALA A 147 10.78 -15.96 -9.06
N ALA A 148 10.20 -14.79 -8.80
CA ALA A 148 8.91 -14.38 -9.31
C ALA A 148 9.00 -13.88 -10.75
N ARG A 149 8.18 -14.46 -11.64
CA ARG A 149 7.94 -13.89 -12.96
C ARG A 149 6.83 -12.84 -12.86
N ILE A 150 7.21 -11.58 -13.00
CA ILE A 150 6.27 -10.46 -13.10
C ILE A 150 6.16 -10.04 -14.57
N THR A 151 4.94 -9.96 -15.07
CA THR A 151 4.67 -9.42 -16.40
C THR A 151 4.00 -8.05 -16.27
N PRO A 152 4.45 -7.02 -17.00
CA PRO A 152 3.74 -5.76 -17.07
C PRO A 152 2.29 -5.97 -17.53
N LEU A 153 1.37 -5.19 -16.96
CA LEU A 153 -0.01 -5.18 -17.43
C LEU A 153 -0.08 -4.57 -18.83
N THR A 154 -0.90 -5.19 -19.70
CA THR A 154 -1.39 -4.51 -20.90
C THR A 154 -2.29 -3.34 -20.52
N GLU A 155 -2.52 -2.41 -21.43
CA GLU A 155 -3.37 -1.24 -21.16
C GLU A 155 -4.80 -1.67 -20.77
N GLU A 156 -5.38 -2.64 -21.48
CA GLU A 156 -6.71 -3.16 -21.15
C GLU A 156 -6.77 -3.79 -19.75
N GLN A 157 -5.72 -4.52 -19.36
CA GLN A 157 -5.63 -5.08 -18.00
C GLN A 157 -5.49 -3.98 -16.95
N ARG A 158 -4.67 -2.95 -17.23
CA ARG A 158 -4.49 -1.79 -16.36
C ARG A 158 -5.80 -1.05 -16.16
N GLU A 159 -6.55 -0.73 -17.22
CA GLU A 159 -7.86 -0.07 -17.12
C GLU A 159 -8.89 -0.87 -16.30
N LYS A 160 -8.94 -2.20 -16.48
CA LYS A 160 -9.81 -3.07 -15.67
C LYS A 160 -9.38 -3.06 -14.21
N GLN A 161 -8.08 -3.16 -13.97
CA GLN A 161 -7.50 -3.15 -12.63
C GLN A 161 -7.74 -1.82 -11.92
N THR A 162 -7.66 -0.69 -12.62
CA THR A 162 -7.95 0.65 -12.10
C THR A 162 -9.39 0.78 -11.65
N ARG A 163 -10.36 0.27 -12.43
CA ARG A 163 -11.78 0.29 -12.03
C ARG A 163 -12.06 -0.56 -10.79
N VAL A 164 -11.43 -1.72 -10.68
CA VAL A 164 -11.54 -2.56 -9.47
C VAL A 164 -10.91 -1.84 -8.28
N PHE A 165 -9.72 -1.25 -8.45
CA PHE A 165 -9.05 -0.49 -7.42
C PHE A 165 -9.92 0.64 -6.88
N HIS A 166 -10.47 1.47 -7.78
CA HIS A 166 -11.36 2.58 -7.44
C HIS A 166 -12.57 2.13 -6.62
N ALA A 167 -13.21 1.03 -6.99
CA ALA A 167 -14.33 0.47 -6.24
C ALA A 167 -13.94 0.06 -4.81
N TYR A 168 -12.76 -0.52 -4.63
CA TYR A 168 -12.25 -0.87 -3.30
C TYR A 168 -11.81 0.35 -2.49
N CYS A 169 -11.17 1.36 -3.09
CA CYS A 169 -10.85 2.59 -2.38
C CYS A 169 -12.12 3.26 -1.82
N GLY A 170 -13.20 3.35 -2.61
CA GLY A 170 -14.49 3.86 -2.13
C GLY A 170 -15.13 3.00 -1.03
N PHE A 171 -15.00 1.67 -1.09
CA PHE A 171 -15.54 0.76 -0.09
C PHE A 171 -14.77 0.79 1.23
N VAL A 172 -13.44 0.84 1.15
CA VAL A 172 -12.53 0.60 2.27
C VAL A 172 -12.07 1.90 2.93
N CYS A 173 -11.73 2.91 2.12
CA CYS A 173 -11.25 4.19 2.63
C CYS A 173 -12.38 5.19 2.88
N GLY A 174 -13.55 5.05 2.24
CA GLY A 174 -14.65 6.02 2.34
C GLY A 174 -14.17 7.47 2.18
N ASP A 175 -14.72 8.40 2.97
CA ASP A 175 -14.26 9.81 3.05
C ASP A 175 -13.03 10.01 3.96
N HIS A 176 -12.33 8.93 4.39
CA HIS A 176 -11.40 8.98 5.53
C HIS A 176 -9.96 9.35 5.16
N CYS A 177 -9.60 9.20 3.90
CA CYS A 177 -8.40 9.81 3.34
C CYS A 177 -8.85 11.07 2.62
N GLU A 178 -8.02 12.12 2.56
CA GLU A 178 -8.16 13.19 1.56
C GLU A 178 -7.89 12.64 0.14
N VAL A 179 -8.48 11.50 -0.19
CA VAL A 179 -8.74 11.13 -1.57
C VAL A 179 -9.69 12.22 -2.04
N SER A 180 -9.27 13.05 -2.99
CA SER A 180 -10.21 13.86 -3.74
C SER A 180 -11.07 12.95 -4.61
N LEU A 181 -11.90 12.10 -4.00
CA LEU A 181 -12.97 11.39 -4.67
C LEU A 181 -14.09 12.43 -4.86
N PRO A 182 -14.56 12.69 -6.08
CA PRO A 182 -15.87 13.28 -6.24
C PRO A 182 -16.92 12.36 -5.59
N PRO A 183 -18.05 12.92 -5.11
CA PRO A 183 -19.05 12.16 -4.39
C PRO A 183 -19.55 10.98 -5.23
N MET A 184 -19.60 9.78 -4.62
CA MET A 184 -20.12 8.59 -5.29
C MET A 184 -21.51 8.85 -5.90
N PRO A 185 -21.77 8.44 -7.16
CA PRO A 185 -23.10 8.51 -7.73
C PRO A 185 -24.07 7.60 -6.94
N PRO A 186 -25.35 7.99 -6.80
CA PRO A 186 -26.31 7.25 -5.98
C PRO A 186 -26.48 5.82 -6.51
N ILE A 187 -26.36 4.85 -5.60
CA ILE A 187 -26.60 3.43 -5.89
C ILE A 187 -28.08 3.26 -6.28
N PRO A 188 -28.41 2.76 -7.48
CA PRO A 188 -29.79 2.55 -7.87
C PRO A 188 -30.43 1.45 -7.00
N PRO A 189 -31.70 1.59 -6.60
CA PRO A 189 -32.38 0.58 -5.81
C PRO A 189 -32.43 -0.74 -6.56
N LYS A 190 -32.11 -1.84 -5.87
CA LYS A 190 -32.29 -3.21 -6.40
C LYS A 190 -33.76 -3.40 -6.75
N LYS A 191 -34.03 -3.76 -8.00
CA LYS A 191 -35.36 -4.19 -8.48
C LYS A 191 -35.73 -5.55 -7.92
#